data_AF-A0A9D7LIN4-F1
#
_entry.id   AF-A0A9D7LIN4-F1
#
_cell.length_a   1.000
_cell.length_b   1.000
_cell.length_c   1.000
_cell.angle_alpha   90.00
_cell.angle_beta   90.00
_cell.angle_gamma   90.00
#
_symmetry.space_group_name_H-M   'P 1'
#
loop_
_entity.id
_entity.type
_entity.pdbx_description
1 polymer ?
#
loop_
_entity_poly.entity_id
_entity_poly.type
_entity_poly.pdbx_seq_one_letter_code
_entity_poly.pdbx_strand_id
1 'polypeptide(L)' 'MEAKIDAGGRILLPKVLRDAFGLVPGSTVDISAYGSGLQIIPGGRTATVHREPGGRLVAAGATPVTDEMTFALIDSGRR' A
#
# COMPACT_ATOMS: atom_id res chain seq x y z
N MET A 1 -0.67 -13.98 11.52
CA MET A 1 -1.03 -12.79 12.31
C MET A 1 -2.53 -12.62 12.20
N GLU A 2 -3.22 -12.34 13.30
CA GLU A 2 -4.68 -12.24 13.34
C GLU A 2 -5.10 -10.80 13.70
N ALA A 3 -6.26 -10.38 13.20
CA ALA A 3 -6.90 -9.10 13.50
C ALA A 3 -8.32 -9.36 14.00
N LYS A 4 -8.82 -8.50 14.89
CA LYS A 4 -10.19 -8.59 15.41
C LYS A 4 -11.10 -7.58 14.72
N ILE A 5 -12.38 -7.93 14.64
CA ILE A 5 -13.45 -6.97 14.33
C ILE A 5 -13.95 -6.39 15.66
N ASP A 6 -14.05 -5.07 15.76
CA ASP A 6 -14.61 -4.41 16.94
C ASP A 6 -16.15 -4.40 16.92
N ALA A 7 -16.77 -3.91 18.00
CA ALA A 7 -18.22 -3.83 18.11
C ALA A 7 -18.88 -2.92 17.04
N GLY A 8 -18.11 -2.06 16.38
CA GLY A 8 -18.56 -1.21 15.28
C GLY A 8 -18.40 -1.84 13.90
N GLY A 9 -17.97 -3.11 13.82
CA GLY A 9 -17.79 -3.82 12.55
C GLY A 9 -16.50 -3.47 11.81
N ARG A 10 -15.52 -2.82 12.46
CA ARG A 10 -14.26 -2.39 11.82
C ARG A 10 -13.17 -3.42 12.04
N ILE A 11 -12.35 -3.66 11.01
CA ILE A 11 -11.15 -4.50 11.13
C ILE A 11 -10.06 -3.69 11.84
N LEU A 12 -9.58 -4.19 12.97
CA LEU A 12 -8.49 -3.58 13.74
C LEU A 12 -7.13 -4.04 13.19
N LEU A 13 -6.53 -3.25 12.30
CA LEU A 13 -5.19 -3.55 11.78
C LEU A 13 -4.12 -3.44 12.89
N PRO A 14 -3.29 -4.49 13.07
CA PRO A 14 -2.10 -4.44 13.93
C PRO A 14 -1.22 -3.22 13.63
N LYS A 15 -0.69 -2.59 14.68
CA LYS A 15 0.12 -1.36 14.56
C LYS A 15 1.29 -1.52 13.58
N VAL A 16 1.99 -2.65 13.63
CA VAL A 16 3.12 -2.93 12.74
C VAL A 16 2.75 -2.86 11.25
N LEU A 17 1.55 -3.34 10.88
CA LEU A 17 1.06 -3.25 9.50
C LEU A 17 0.64 -1.82 9.15
N ARG A 18 -0.04 -1.13 10.07
CA ARG A 18 -0.41 0.27 9.85
C ARG A 18 0.81 1.15 9.60
N ASP A 19 1.83 1.00 10.43
CA ASP A 19 3.06 1.79 10.32
C ASP A 19 3.82 1.45 9.03
N ALA A 20 3.91 0.16 8.66
CA ALA A 20 4.59 -0.28 7.43
C ALA A 20 3.92 0.22 6.14
N PHE A 21 2.59 0.38 6.14
CA PHE A 21 1.81 0.84 4.99
C PHE A 21 1.37 2.31 5.09
N GLY A 22 1.87 3.06 6.07
CA GLY A 22 1.52 4.48 6.26
C GLY A 22 0.03 4.73 6.54
N LEU A 23 -0.69 3.73 7.07
CA LEU A 23 -2.12 3.82 7.35
C LEU A 23 -2.36 4.54 8.68
N VAL A 24 -2.90 5.75 8.58
CA VAL A 24 -3.29 6.59 9.72
C VAL A 24 -4.81 6.62 9.89
N PRO A 25 -5.34 6.99 11.07
CA PRO A 25 -6.77 7.22 11.21
C PRO A 25 -7.29 8.20 10.15
N GLY A 26 -8.32 7.80 9.41
CA GLY A 26 -8.89 8.60 8.32
C GLY A 26 -8.27 8.33 6.94
N SER A 27 -7.25 7.47 6.81
CA SER A 27 -6.76 7.01 5.51
C SER A 27 -7.86 6.30 4.72
N THR A 28 -7.98 6.63 3.43
CA THR A 28 -8.76 5.85 2.48
C THR A 28 -8.01 4.56 2.14
N VAL A 29 -8.74 3.47 1.91
CA VAL A 29 -8.19 2.20 1.42
C VAL A 29 -9.05 1.67 0.29
N ASP A 30 -8.41 1.09 -0.72
CA ASP A 30 -9.08 0.28 -1.73
C ASP A 30 -9.22 -1.14 -1.18
N ILE A 31 -10.46 -1.67 -1.18
CA ILE A 31 -10.76 -3.02 -0.69
C ILE A 31 -11.36 -3.83 -1.82
N SER A 32 -10.79 -5.01 -2.08
CA SER A 32 -11.27 -5.95 -3.08
C SER A 32 -11.25 -7.38 -2.57
N ALA A 33 -12.11 -8.24 -3.13
CA ALA A 33 -12.02 -9.67 -2.93
C ALA A 33 -10.85 -10.23 -3.78
N TYR A 34 -10.01 -11.07 -3.18
CA TYR A 34 -8.92 -11.75 -3.86
C TYR A 34 -8.83 -13.20 -3.39
N GLY A 35 -9.20 -14.14 -4.29
CA GLY A 35 -9.31 -15.55 -3.94
C GLY A 35 -10.35 -15.77 -2.84
N SER A 36 -9.94 -16.43 -1.75
CA SER A 36 -10.75 -16.64 -0.54
C SER A 36 -10.62 -15.53 0.50
N GLY A 37 -9.94 -14.43 0.19
CA GLY A 37 -9.61 -13.37 1.13
C GLY A 37 -10.02 -11.97 0.69
N LEU A 38 -9.73 -11.01 1.57
CA LEU A 38 -9.81 -9.58 1.29
C LEU A 38 -8.42 -9.02 1.06
N GLN A 39 -8.25 -8.25 -0.01
CA GLN A 39 -7.09 -7.42 -0.26
C GLN A 39 -7.41 -5.99 0.17
N ILE A 40 -6.53 -5.42 1.00
CA ILE A 40 -6.62 -4.02 1.43
C ILE A 40 -5.36 -3.33 0.92
N ILE A 41 -5.55 -2.32 0.09
CA ILE A 41 -4.47 -1.52 -0.48
C ILE A 41 -4.65 -0.09 0.04
N PRO A 42 -3.60 0.56 0.59
CA PRO A 42 -3.66 1.98 0.91
C PRO A 42 -4.26 2.76 -0.27
N GLY A 43 -5.35 3.47 0.02
CA GLY A 43 -6.19 4.11 -0.98
C GLY A 43 -5.55 5.41 -1.41
N GLY A 44 -5.83 5.77 -2.66
CA GLY A 44 -5.05 6.76 -3.37
C GLY A 44 -3.91 6.06 -4.08
N ARG A 45 -4.18 5.62 -5.32
CA ARG A 45 -3.14 5.56 -6.34
C ARG A 45 -2.59 6.98 -6.47
N THR A 46 -1.65 7.34 -5.61
CA THR A 46 -0.90 8.60 -5.78
C THR A 46 -0.06 8.50 -7.02
N ALA A 47 0.28 7.29 -7.46
CA ALA A 47 1.03 7.02 -8.67
C ALA A 47 0.22 6.32 -9.77
N THR A 48 0.28 6.86 -10.99
CA THR A 48 -0.22 6.26 -12.22
C THR A 48 0.95 5.93 -13.14
N VAL A 49 0.84 4.85 -13.92
CA VAL A 49 1.87 4.53 -14.93
C VAL A 49 1.43 5.08 -16.28
N HIS A 50 2.29 5.92 -16.86
CA HIS A 50 2.08 6.48 -18.19
C HIS A 50 3.23 6.09 -19.11
N ARG A 51 2.94 6.10 -20.41
CA ARG A 51 3.94 5.89 -21.44
C ARG A 51 4.34 7.26 -21.99
N GLU A 52 5.61 7.60 -21.87
CA GLU A 52 6.16 8.80 -22.48
C GLU A 52 6.35 8.64 -24.00
N PRO A 53 6.49 9.75 -24.74
CA PRO A 53 7.00 9.72 -26.11
C PRO A 53 8.33 8.94 -26.15
N GLY A 54 8.42 7.94 -27.03
CA GLY A 54 9.57 7.01 -27.08
C GLY A 54 9.35 5.68 -26.34
N GLY A 55 8.18 5.49 -25.70
CA GLY A 55 7.75 4.18 -25.22
C GLY A 55 8.19 3.83 -23.80
N ARG A 56 8.96 4.69 -23.13
CA ARG A 56 9.37 4.51 -21.73
C ARG A 56 8.16 4.56 -20.80
N LEU A 57 8.06 3.62 -19.86
CA LEU A 57 7.05 3.64 -18.80
C LEU A 57 7.55 4.49 -17.63
N VAL A 58 6.69 5.37 -17.14
CA VAL A 58 6.98 6.29 -16.03
C VAL A 58 5.85 6.22 -15.02
N ALA A 59 6.20 5.98 -13.76
CA ALA A 59 5.28 6.14 -12.65
C ALA A 59 5.26 7.61 -12.24
N ALA A 60 4.09 8.25 -12.29
CA ALA A 60 3.89 9.64 -11.91
C ALA A 60 3.04 9.69 -10.66
N GLY A 61 3.58 10.20 -9.56
CA GLY A 61 2.82 10.40 -8.33
C GLY A 61 3.39 11.41 -7.36
N ALA A 62 2.58 11.79 -6.37
CA ALA A 62 2.92 12.83 -5.40
C ALA A 62 3.62 12.30 -4.14
N THR A 63 3.63 10.97 -3.92
CA THR A 63 4.31 10.38 -2.78
C THR A 63 5.83 10.50 -2.97
N PRO A 64 6.57 11.13 -2.04
CA PRO A 64 8.03 11.14 -2.08
C PRO A 64 8.57 9.71 -2.05
N VAL A 65 9.48 9.39 -2.97
CA VAL A 65 10.25 8.15 -2.92
C VAL A 65 11.52 8.44 -2.15
N THR A 66 11.66 7.87 -0.95
CA THR A 66 12.83 8.08 -0.10
C THR A 66 13.87 6.96 -0.27
N ASP A 67 15.08 7.22 0.21
CA ASP A 67 16.16 6.25 0.19
C ASP A 67 15.81 5.01 1.04
N GLU A 68 15.18 5.20 2.20
CA GLU A 68 14.75 4.08 3.06
C GLU A 68 13.76 3.16 2.35
N MET A 69 12.79 3.73 1.62
CA MET A 69 11.84 2.95 0.84
C MET A 69 12.55 2.17 -0.28
N THR A 70 13.51 2.81 -0.95
CA THR A 70 14.28 2.20 -2.03
C THR A 70 15.13 1.03 -1.52
N PHE A 71 15.83 1.20 -0.39
CA PHE A 71 16.63 0.15 0.22
C PHE A 71 15.76 -1.03 0.70
N ALA A 72 14.63 -0.75 1.34
CA ALA A 72 13.69 -1.79 1.77
C ALA A 72 13.18 -2.64 0.60
N LEU A 73 12.91 -2.03 -0.56
CA LEU A 73 12.50 -2.74 -1.78
C LEU A 73 13.62 -3.61 -2.35
N ILE A 74 14.84 -3.08 -2.46
CA ILE A 74 16.00 -3.84 -2.96
C ILE A 74 16.27 -5.07 -2.09
N ASP A 75 16.26 -4.90 -0.77
CA ASP A 75 16.52 -6.00 0.16
C ASP A 75 15.41 -7.06 0.16
N SER A 76 14.17 -6.66 -0.10
CA SER A 76 13.05 -7.62 -0.23
C SER A 76 13.22 -8.58 -1.41
N GLY A 77 13.84 -8.14 -2.52
CA GLY A 77 14.05 -8.93 -3.72
C GLY A 77 15.29 -9.82 -3.70
N ARG A 78 16.11 -9.76 -2.63
CA ARG A 78 17.32 -10.57 -2.44
C ARG A 78 17.08 -11.86 -1.65
N ARG A 79 15.83 -12.19 -1.32
CA ARG A 79 15.44 -13.41 -0.61
C ARG A 79 14.95 -14.50 -1.54
#